data_AF-A0A0S8EM74-F1
#
_entry.id   AF-A0A0S8EM74-F1
#
_cell.length_a   1.000
_cell.length_b   1.000
_cell.length_c   1.000
_cell.angle_alpha   90.00
_cell.angle_beta   90.00
_cell.angle_gamma   90.00
#
_symmetry.space_group_name_H-M   'P 1'
#
loop_
_entity.id
_entity.type
_entity.pdbx_description
1 polymer ?
#
loop_
_entity_poly.entity_id
_entity_poly.type
_entity_poly.pdbx_seq_one_letter_code
_entity_poly.pdbx_strand_id
1 'polypeptide(L)'
;MTRPLIATLLAHIDGQASREVALQAFREAEEKHGVRIYDDHDARVAPGAFKPHMPISEERVRTLTRSWEQFDRALEPLGRGAERNLVIRTLGPFISDTGLWVAGADLADDHLFIFRSGEVGSWTGEQWDQHLANWGAVTQFHGRDDWTAERLVMQMRGAPRYSEWTALLRSLIAEARGVTVRA
;
A
#
# COMPACT_ATOMS: atom_id res chain seq x y z
N MET A 1 -19.42 7.35 2.68
CA MET A 1 -19.37 6.98 1.26
C MET A 1 -18.36 5.86 1.11
N THR A 2 -18.77 4.69 0.63
CA THR A 2 -17.86 3.56 0.38
C THR A 2 -16.91 3.93 -0.77
N ARG A 3 -15.61 3.71 -0.59
CA ARG A 3 -14.59 4.02 -1.61
C ARG A 3 -14.74 3.08 -2.81
N PRO A 4 -14.45 3.51 -4.05
CA PRO A 4 -14.72 2.71 -5.26
C PRO A 4 -14.14 1.30 -5.21
N LEU A 5 -12.87 1.15 -4.78
CA LEU A 5 -12.25 -0.17 -4.68
C LEU A 5 -12.97 -1.05 -3.64
N ILE A 6 -13.15 -0.57 -2.41
CA ILE A 6 -13.84 -1.31 -1.34
C ILE A 6 -15.26 -1.70 -1.77
N ALA A 7 -15.99 -0.82 -2.46
CA ALA A 7 -17.32 -1.12 -2.96
C ALA A 7 -17.30 -2.29 -3.95
N THR A 8 -16.33 -2.31 -4.87
CA THR A 8 -16.15 -3.43 -5.82
C THR A 8 -15.75 -4.72 -5.12
N LEU A 9 -14.86 -4.65 -4.11
CA LEU A 9 -14.47 -5.82 -3.30
C LEU A 9 -15.69 -6.40 -2.58
N LEU A 10 -16.48 -5.57 -1.92
CA LEU A 10 -17.70 -5.99 -1.23
C LEU A 10 -18.73 -6.59 -2.22
N ALA A 11 -18.93 -5.96 -3.38
CA ALA A 11 -19.81 -6.50 -4.43
C ALA A 11 -19.36 -7.89 -4.91
N HIS A 12 -18.05 -8.15 -5.00
CA HIS A 12 -17.55 -9.48 -5.31
C HIS A 12 -17.88 -10.49 -4.19
N ILE A 13 -17.62 -10.12 -2.94
CA ILE A 13 -17.89 -11.00 -1.79
C ILE A 13 -19.40 -11.30 -1.68
N ASP A 14 -20.26 -10.35 -2.07
CA ASP A 14 -21.72 -10.51 -2.14
C ASP A 14 -22.20 -11.28 -3.37
N GLY A 15 -21.29 -11.74 -4.25
CA GLY A 15 -21.62 -12.46 -5.49
C GLY A 15 -22.26 -11.59 -6.58
N GLN A 16 -22.19 -10.26 -6.43
CA GLN A 16 -22.76 -9.28 -7.36
C GLN A 16 -21.77 -8.85 -8.45
N ALA A 17 -20.48 -9.11 -8.26
CA ALA A 17 -19.42 -8.86 -9.23
C ALA A 17 -18.49 -10.07 -9.37
N SER A 18 -17.94 -10.27 -10.57
CA SER A 18 -16.95 -11.32 -10.77
C SER A 18 -15.61 -10.95 -10.13
N ARG A 19 -14.76 -11.96 -9.91
CA ARG A 19 -13.42 -11.75 -9.38
C ARG A 19 -12.55 -10.92 -10.33
N GLU A 20 -12.71 -11.10 -11.65
CA GLU A 20 -11.98 -10.32 -12.65
C GLU A 20 -12.31 -8.82 -12.54
N VAL A 21 -13.56 -8.46 -12.23
CA VAL A 21 -13.97 -7.07 -12.02
C VAL A 21 -13.25 -6.47 -10.80
N ALA A 22 -13.16 -7.23 -9.70
CA ALA A 22 -12.42 -6.81 -8.51
C ALA A 22 -10.91 -6.66 -8.78
N LEU A 23 -10.31 -7.61 -9.51
CA LEU A 23 -8.90 -7.55 -9.91
C LEU A 23 -8.61 -6.36 -10.82
N GLN A 24 -9.49 -6.10 -11.79
CA GLN A 24 -9.35 -4.99 -12.71
C GLN A 24 -9.46 -3.65 -11.96
N ALA A 25 -10.43 -3.49 -11.06
CA ALA A 25 -10.56 -2.29 -10.23
C ALA A 25 -9.31 -2.05 -9.37
N PHE A 26 -8.69 -3.11 -8.83
CA PHE A 26 -7.43 -3.00 -8.11
C PHE A 26 -6.28 -2.52 -9.02
N ARG A 27 -6.11 -3.13 -10.21
CA ARG A 27 -5.07 -2.74 -11.17
C ARG A 27 -5.23 -1.32 -11.68
N GLU A 28 -6.46 -0.87 -11.91
CA GLU A 28 -6.76 0.50 -12.32
C GLU A 28 -6.39 1.51 -11.23
N ALA A 29 -6.61 1.17 -9.96
CA ALA A 29 -6.19 2.02 -8.85
C ALA A 29 -4.66 2.13 -8.77
N GLU A 30 -3.94 1.01 -8.90
CA GLU A 30 -2.47 1.01 -8.97
C GLU A 30 -1.95 1.88 -10.12
N GLU A 31 -2.51 1.69 -11.31
CA GLU A 31 -2.11 2.41 -12.51
C GLU A 31 -2.41 3.91 -12.39
N LYS A 32 -3.61 4.28 -11.92
CA LYS A 32 -4.02 5.68 -11.73
C LYS A 32 -3.02 6.45 -10.86
N HIS A 33 -2.58 5.85 -9.75
CA HIS A 33 -1.71 6.52 -8.79
C HIS A 33 -0.22 6.24 -9.00
N GLY A 34 0.14 5.34 -9.92
CA GLY A 34 1.52 4.94 -10.15
C GLY A 34 2.15 4.26 -8.93
N VAL A 35 1.35 3.45 -8.24
CA VAL A 35 1.78 2.65 -7.08
C VAL A 35 1.54 1.19 -7.42
N ARG A 36 2.57 0.36 -7.29
CA ARG A 36 2.46 -1.09 -7.40
C ARG A 36 2.72 -1.71 -6.04
N ILE A 37 1.79 -2.55 -5.58
CA ILE A 37 1.97 -3.36 -4.38
C ILE A 37 2.50 -4.72 -4.81
N TYR A 38 3.54 -5.19 -4.13
CA TYR A 38 4.11 -6.52 -4.28
C TYR A 38 4.06 -7.26 -2.95
N ASP A 39 3.83 -8.56 -3.07
CA ASP A 39 3.81 -9.50 -1.95
C ASP A 39 5.24 -9.77 -1.42
N ASP A 40 5.29 -10.22 -0.16
CA ASP A 40 6.40 -10.67 0.70
C ASP A 40 7.83 -10.25 0.31
N HIS A 41 8.46 -9.43 1.15
CA HIS A 41 9.89 -9.16 1.14
C HIS A 41 10.60 -9.83 2.32
N ASP A 42 11.92 -10.03 2.24
CA ASP A 42 12.71 -10.50 3.39
C ASP A 42 12.46 -9.56 4.58
N ALA A 43 12.07 -10.13 5.74
CA ALA A 43 11.79 -9.38 6.96
C ALA A 43 13.02 -8.58 7.46
N ARG A 44 14.21 -8.84 6.92
CA ARG A 44 15.44 -8.10 7.20
C ARG A 44 15.60 -6.84 6.35
N VAL A 45 14.77 -6.62 5.31
CA VAL A 45 14.76 -5.36 4.57
C VAL A 45 14.47 -4.22 5.54
N ALA A 46 15.37 -3.23 5.57
CA ALA A 46 15.21 -2.10 6.47
C ALA A 46 13.93 -1.33 6.09
N PRO A 47 13.12 -0.91 7.06
CA PRO A 47 11.89 -0.21 6.76
C PRO A 47 12.19 1.28 6.48
N GLY A 48 11.56 1.83 5.45
CA GLY A 48 11.67 3.18 4.94
C GLY A 48 11.40 3.24 3.43
N ALA A 49 11.61 4.42 2.84
CA ALA A 49 11.65 4.56 1.40
C ALA A 49 13.09 4.56 0.88
N PHE A 50 13.32 3.95 -0.27
CA PHE A 50 14.62 3.78 -0.91
C PHE A 50 14.58 4.20 -2.38
N LYS A 51 15.68 4.74 -2.89
CA LYS A 51 15.84 5.03 -4.32
C LYS A 51 16.98 4.18 -4.88
N PRO A 52 16.84 3.62 -6.08
CA PRO A 52 17.91 2.84 -6.67
C PRO A 52 19.02 3.77 -7.22
N HIS A 53 20.27 3.31 -7.17
CA HIS A 53 21.40 4.08 -7.72
C HIS A 53 21.34 4.24 -9.24
N MET A 54 20.65 3.31 -9.91
CA MET A 54 20.42 3.27 -11.36
C MET A 54 18.97 2.81 -11.59
N PRO A 55 18.32 3.17 -12.71
CA PRO A 55 17.01 2.62 -13.04
C PRO A 55 17.03 1.09 -13.04
N ILE A 56 16.16 0.48 -12.23
CA ILE A 56 16.00 -0.98 -12.13
C ILE A 56 14.57 -1.35 -12.48
N SER A 57 14.39 -2.50 -13.14
CA SER A 57 13.05 -3.01 -13.44
C SER A 57 12.33 -3.45 -12.17
N GLU A 58 10.99 -3.48 -12.21
CA GLU A 58 10.15 -3.98 -11.10
C GLU A 58 10.53 -5.43 -10.72
N GLU A 59 10.82 -6.28 -11.72
CA GLU A 59 11.28 -7.65 -11.50
C GLU A 59 12.63 -7.71 -10.77
N ARG A 60 13.54 -6.78 -11.09
CA ARG A 60 14.82 -6.68 -10.39
C ARG A 60 14.61 -6.23 -8.95
N VAL A 61 13.78 -5.22 -8.70
CA VAL A 61 13.42 -4.78 -7.33
C VAL A 61 12.92 -5.96 -6.51
N ARG A 62 11.98 -6.74 -7.05
CA ARG A 62 11.42 -7.93 -6.38
C ARG A 62 12.46 -9.00 -6.07
N THR A 63 13.48 -9.14 -6.91
CA THR A 63 14.57 -10.07 -6.65
C THR A 63 15.48 -9.56 -5.53
N LEU A 64 15.78 -8.26 -5.52
CA LEU A 64 16.62 -7.63 -4.52
C LEU A 64 15.98 -7.70 -3.13
N THR A 65 14.66 -7.55 -3.03
CA THR A 65 13.95 -7.58 -1.73
C THR A 65 13.91 -8.96 -1.08
N ARG A 66 14.37 -10.02 -1.76
CA ARG A 66 14.57 -11.37 -1.18
C ARG A 66 15.94 -11.56 -0.52
N SER A 67 16.80 -10.55 -0.56
CA SER A 67 18.12 -10.58 0.06
C SER A 67 18.51 -9.17 0.50
N TRP A 68 18.50 -8.94 1.81
CA TRP A 68 18.88 -7.64 2.38
C TRP A 68 20.23 -7.12 1.85
N GLU A 69 21.24 -7.98 1.70
CA GLU A 69 22.55 -7.58 1.18
C GLU A 69 22.51 -7.08 -0.27
N GLN A 70 21.65 -7.67 -1.12
CA GLN A 70 21.51 -7.22 -2.50
C GLN A 70 20.70 -5.93 -2.56
N PHE A 71 19.68 -5.80 -1.72
CA PHE A 71 18.88 -4.59 -1.58
C PHE A 71 19.74 -3.39 -1.14
N ASP A 72 20.52 -3.55 -0.08
CA ASP A 72 21.39 -2.49 0.49
C ASP A 72 22.47 -2.01 -0.50
N ARG A 73 22.98 -2.90 -1.36
CA ARG A 73 23.95 -2.51 -2.41
C ARG A 73 23.33 -1.77 -3.59
N ALA A 74 22.04 -1.97 -3.85
CA ALA A 74 21.39 -1.48 -5.05
C ALA A 74 20.53 -0.23 -4.81
N LEU A 75 20.10 -0.02 -3.58
CA LEU A 75 19.26 1.10 -3.20
C LEU A 75 19.84 1.86 -2.00
N GLU A 76 19.62 3.17 -1.98
CA GLU A 76 19.96 4.04 -0.86
C GLU A 76 18.68 4.58 -0.19
N PRO A 77 18.67 4.76 1.14
CA PRO A 77 17.54 5.35 1.84
C PRO A 77 17.21 6.76 1.31
N LEU A 78 15.93 7.06 1.11
CA LEU A 78 15.49 8.44 0.96
C LEU A 78 15.64 9.13 2.32
N GLY A 79 16.27 10.31 2.33
CA GLY A 79 16.27 11.15 3.52
C GLY A 79 14.82 11.47 3.93
N ARG A 80 14.57 11.62 5.24
CA ARG A 80 13.23 11.77 5.85
C ARG A 80 12.32 12.79 5.14
N GLY A 81 12.88 13.91 4.67
CA GLY A 81 12.11 14.94 3.95
C GLY A 81 11.62 14.47 2.57
N ALA A 82 12.44 13.71 1.84
CA ALA A 82 12.09 13.17 0.53
C ALA A 82 11.11 12.01 0.65
N GLU A 83 11.29 11.13 1.64
CA GLU A 83 10.31 10.09 1.99
C GLU A 83 8.94 10.71 2.31
N ARG A 84 8.89 11.72 3.20
CA ARG A 84 7.65 12.41 3.54
C ARG A 84 6.95 12.98 2.30
N ASN A 85 7.70 13.57 1.38
CA ASN A 85 7.15 14.11 0.14
C ASN A 85 6.60 13.01 -0.78
N LEU A 86 7.32 11.88 -0.91
CA LEU A 86 6.87 10.72 -1.68
C LEU A 86 5.55 10.17 -1.13
N VAL A 87 5.48 10.02 0.20
CA VAL A 87 4.27 9.57 0.90
C VAL A 87 3.11 10.54 0.66
N ILE A 88 3.29 11.84 0.90
CA ILE A 88 2.22 12.83 0.74
C ILE A 88 1.74 12.94 -0.71
N ARG A 89 2.65 12.89 -1.68
CA ARG A 89 2.30 13.16 -3.09
C ARG A 89 1.75 11.94 -3.83
N THR A 90 2.15 10.74 -3.43
CA THR A 90 1.85 9.53 -4.20
C THR A 90 1.06 8.53 -3.36
N LEU A 91 1.58 8.16 -2.19
CA LEU A 91 0.97 7.13 -1.35
C LEU A 91 -0.34 7.62 -0.72
N GLY A 92 -0.38 8.86 -0.23
CA GLY A 92 -1.56 9.47 0.38
C GLY A 92 -2.78 9.50 -0.54
N PRO A 93 -2.68 10.04 -1.77
CA PRO A 93 -3.77 10.01 -2.76
C PRO A 93 -4.23 8.58 -3.10
N PHE A 94 -3.29 7.65 -3.28
CA PHE A 94 -3.60 6.24 -3.54
C PHE A 94 -4.44 5.63 -2.43
N ILE A 95 -3.99 5.73 -1.19
CA ILE A 95 -4.69 5.21 0.00
C ILE A 95 -6.06 5.91 0.16
N SER A 96 -6.13 7.21 -0.08
CA SER A 96 -7.36 8.02 -0.03
C SER A 96 -8.46 7.53 -0.95
N ASP A 97 -8.09 7.30 -2.19
CA ASP A 97 -9.00 6.92 -3.26
C ASP A 97 -9.44 5.47 -3.14
N THR A 98 -8.50 4.58 -2.82
CA THR A 98 -8.75 3.14 -2.68
C THR A 98 -9.45 2.77 -1.39
N GLY A 99 -9.28 3.57 -0.33
CA GLY A 99 -9.76 3.21 1.00
C GLY A 99 -8.80 2.29 1.76
N LEU A 100 -7.60 2.03 1.24
CA LEU A 100 -6.60 1.11 1.82
C LEU A 100 -5.97 1.57 3.13
N TRP A 101 -6.45 2.69 3.69
CA TRP A 101 -6.07 3.17 5.02
C TRP A 101 -6.22 2.10 6.09
N VAL A 102 -7.20 1.21 5.93
CA VAL A 102 -7.55 0.20 6.92
C VAL A 102 -6.66 -1.03 6.81
N ALA A 103 -6.40 -1.48 5.57
CA ALA A 103 -5.52 -2.61 5.26
C ALA A 103 -4.04 -2.26 5.45
N GLY A 104 -3.74 -0.98 5.68
CA GLY A 104 -2.40 -0.44 5.62
C GLY A 104 -1.43 -0.99 6.66
N ALA A 105 -1.88 -1.33 7.87
CA ALA A 105 -1.03 -2.00 8.86
C ALA A 105 -0.68 -3.43 8.42
N ASP A 106 -1.68 -4.17 7.92
CA ASP A 106 -1.47 -5.53 7.42
C ASP A 106 -0.62 -5.53 6.16
N LEU A 107 -0.73 -4.53 5.28
CA LEU A 107 0.10 -4.43 4.07
C LEU A 107 1.50 -3.89 4.37
N ALA A 108 1.66 -3.00 5.34
CA ALA A 108 2.96 -2.44 5.68
C ALA A 108 3.92 -3.54 6.15
N ASP A 109 3.46 -4.43 7.03
CA ASP A 109 4.32 -5.41 7.69
C ASP A 109 4.99 -6.42 6.73
N ASP A 110 4.42 -6.68 5.55
CA ASP A 110 4.92 -7.69 4.60
C ASP A 110 4.89 -7.27 3.11
N HIS A 111 4.38 -6.10 2.74
CA HIS A 111 4.33 -5.68 1.33
C HIS A 111 5.32 -4.58 0.96
N LEU A 112 5.80 -4.70 -0.27
CA LEU A 112 6.64 -3.70 -0.91
C LEU A 112 5.80 -2.79 -1.82
N PHE A 113 6.06 -1.50 -1.76
CA PHE A 113 5.47 -0.49 -2.62
C PHE A 113 6.50 -0.02 -3.63
N ILE A 114 6.22 -0.16 -4.93
CA ILE A 114 7.05 0.41 -5.99
C ILE A 114 6.31 1.58 -6.61
N PHE A 115 6.97 2.73 -6.63
CA PHE A 115 6.43 3.97 -7.19
C PHE A 115 6.82 4.12 -8.66
N ARG A 116 5.98 4.78 -9.46
CA ARG A 116 6.27 5.05 -10.89
C ARG A 116 7.60 5.78 -11.10
N SER A 117 8.02 6.59 -10.13
CA SER A 117 9.29 7.31 -10.13
C SER A 117 10.51 6.42 -9.82
N GLY A 118 10.29 5.15 -9.47
CA GLY A 118 11.33 4.13 -9.25
C GLY A 118 11.72 3.94 -7.79
N GLU A 119 11.24 4.79 -6.88
CA GLU A 119 11.41 4.57 -5.45
C GLU A 119 10.66 3.33 -4.98
N VAL A 120 11.16 2.77 -3.90
CA VAL A 120 10.67 1.55 -3.27
C VAL A 120 10.39 1.84 -1.80
N GLY A 121 9.21 1.49 -1.31
CA GLY A 121 8.82 1.65 0.08
C GLY A 121 8.52 0.31 0.75
N SER A 122 9.00 0.16 1.97
CA SER A 122 8.61 -0.90 2.91
C SER A 122 8.49 -0.21 4.27
N TRP A 123 7.48 -0.48 5.07
CA TRP A 123 7.29 0.23 6.34
C TRP A 123 6.86 -0.75 7.40
N THR A 124 7.24 -0.53 8.65
CA THR A 124 6.56 -1.25 9.74
C THR A 124 5.14 -0.72 9.89
N GLY A 125 4.24 -1.49 10.51
CA GLY A 125 2.91 -0.98 10.87
C GLY A 125 2.94 0.36 11.63
N GLU A 126 3.91 0.56 12.53
CA GLU A 126 4.10 1.83 13.25
C GLU A 126 4.48 3.00 12.32
N GLN A 127 5.43 2.79 11.41
CA GLN A 127 5.83 3.83 10.44
C GLN A 127 4.68 4.15 9.48
N TRP A 128 3.93 3.13 9.09
CA TRP A 128 2.75 3.30 8.27
C TRP A 128 1.67 4.14 8.97
N ASP A 129 1.35 3.82 10.23
CA ASP A 129 0.41 4.59 11.04
C ASP A 129 0.85 6.06 11.16
N GLN A 130 2.14 6.30 11.34
CA GLN A 130 2.70 7.66 11.37
C GLN A 130 2.57 8.39 10.03
N HIS A 131 2.77 7.69 8.91
CA HIS A 131 2.56 8.24 7.56
C HIS A 131 1.09 8.55 7.28
N LEU A 132 0.18 7.67 7.70
CA LEU A 132 -1.26 7.90 7.66
C LEU A 132 -1.66 9.12 8.52
N ALA A 133 -1.07 9.27 9.71
CA ALA A 133 -1.28 10.43 10.58
C ALA A 133 -0.86 11.74 9.89
N ASN A 134 0.34 11.73 9.30
CA ASN A 134 0.90 12.89 8.60
C ASN A 134 0.06 13.27 7.39
N TRP A 135 -0.40 12.28 6.61
CA TRP A 135 -1.29 12.52 5.48
C TRP A 135 -2.69 12.96 5.91
N GLY A 136 -3.23 12.36 6.97
CA GLY A 136 -4.44 12.78 7.65
C GLY A 136 -4.35 14.24 8.05
N ALA A 137 -3.28 14.67 8.73
CA ALA A 137 -3.06 16.07 9.09
C ALA A 137 -2.96 17.01 7.87
N VAL A 138 -2.31 16.58 6.78
CA VAL A 138 -2.21 17.36 5.53
C VAL A 138 -3.57 17.51 4.82
N THR A 139 -4.43 16.49 4.87
CA THR A 139 -5.76 16.51 4.24
C THR A 139 -6.88 17.03 5.14
N GLN A 140 -6.72 16.91 6.47
CA GLN A 140 -7.63 17.39 7.51
C GLN A 140 -7.37 18.84 7.93
N PHE A 141 -6.47 19.57 7.24
CA PHE A 141 -6.41 21.04 7.28
C PHE A 141 -7.64 21.71 6.60
N HIS A 142 -8.81 21.11 6.82
CA HIS A 142 -10.17 21.60 6.63
C HIS A 142 -10.98 21.53 7.96
N GLY A 143 -10.32 21.76 9.10
CA GLY A 143 -10.96 22.28 10.31
C GLY A 143 -11.51 21.28 11.34
N ARG A 144 -10.83 20.16 11.64
CA ARG A 144 -11.13 19.33 12.82
C ARG A 144 -9.86 18.87 13.53
N ASP A 145 -9.60 19.43 14.70
CA ASP A 145 -8.37 19.20 15.49
C ASP A 145 -8.42 17.94 16.39
N ASP A 146 -9.52 17.16 16.38
CA ASP A 146 -9.74 16.04 17.31
C ASP A 146 -9.46 14.63 16.74
N TRP A 147 -8.86 14.56 15.55
CA TRP A 147 -8.54 13.31 14.86
C TRP A 147 -7.06 12.95 15.01
N THR A 148 -6.77 11.93 15.82
CA THR A 148 -5.42 11.32 15.91
C THR A 148 -5.26 10.16 14.93
N ALA A 149 -4.01 9.77 14.67
CA ALA A 149 -3.66 8.58 13.90
C ALA A 149 -4.40 7.34 14.41
N GLU A 150 -4.35 7.09 15.73
CA GLU A 150 -4.96 5.91 16.31
C GLU A 150 -6.49 5.94 16.16
N ARG A 151 -7.10 7.13 16.29
CA ARG A 151 -8.56 7.27 16.19
C ARG A 151 -9.05 7.04 14.76
N LEU A 152 -8.29 7.52 13.76
CA LEU A 152 -8.52 7.23 12.34
C LEU A 152 -8.43 5.72 12.11
N VAL A 153 -7.34 5.06 12.55
CA VAL A 153 -7.12 3.61 12.40
C VAL A 153 -8.23 2.79 13.08
N MET A 154 -8.60 3.12 14.33
CA MET A 154 -9.67 2.41 15.04
C MET A 154 -11.02 2.53 14.35
N GLN A 155 -11.41 3.74 13.93
CA GLN A 155 -12.69 3.95 13.26
C GLN A 155 -12.74 3.21 11.92
N MET A 156 -11.59 3.09 11.26
CA MET A 156 -11.45 2.36 10.01
C MET A 156 -11.47 0.84 10.21
N ARG A 157 -10.84 0.29 11.25
CA ARG A 157 -10.93 -1.15 11.61
C ARG A 157 -12.37 -1.56 12.00
N GLY A 158 -13.20 -0.60 12.38
CA GLY A 158 -14.65 -0.78 12.54
C GLY A 158 -15.45 -0.86 11.23
N ALA A 159 -14.78 -0.81 10.06
CA ALA A 159 -15.44 -0.96 8.78
C ALA A 159 -16.14 -2.33 8.68
N PRO A 160 -17.40 -2.38 8.21
CA PRO A 160 -18.10 -3.64 8.01
C PRO A 160 -17.27 -4.61 7.18
N ARG A 161 -17.17 -5.85 7.67
CA ARG A 161 -16.54 -6.98 6.94
C ARG A 161 -15.07 -6.73 6.58
N TYR A 162 -14.37 -5.95 7.42
CA TYR A 162 -12.95 -5.65 7.28
C TYR A 162 -12.11 -6.87 6.89
N SER A 163 -12.19 -7.93 7.69
CA SER A 163 -11.42 -9.17 7.48
C SER A 163 -11.70 -9.85 6.14
N GLU A 164 -12.93 -9.76 5.61
CA GLU A 164 -13.30 -10.42 4.36
C GLU A 164 -12.70 -9.70 3.15
N TRP A 165 -12.84 -8.37 3.09
CA TRP A 165 -12.33 -7.62 1.95
C TRP A 165 -10.81 -7.45 1.98
N THR A 166 -10.16 -7.45 3.16
CA THR A 166 -8.69 -7.47 3.23
C THR A 166 -8.09 -8.80 2.81
N ALA A 167 -8.72 -9.92 3.17
CA ALA A 167 -8.30 -11.24 2.69
C ALA A 167 -8.41 -11.34 1.16
N LEU A 168 -9.51 -10.83 0.59
CA LEU A 168 -9.67 -10.72 -0.87
C LEU A 168 -8.58 -9.83 -1.48
N LEU A 169 -8.31 -8.66 -0.91
CA LEU A 169 -7.28 -7.75 -1.40
C LEU A 169 -5.89 -8.41 -1.47
N ARG A 170 -5.46 -9.11 -0.42
CA ARG A 170 -4.18 -9.85 -0.41
C ARG A 170 -4.12 -10.87 -1.53
N SER A 171 -5.21 -11.61 -1.73
CA SER A 171 -5.35 -12.57 -2.82
C SER A 171 -5.25 -11.88 -4.21
N LEU A 172 -5.86 -10.71 -4.37
CA LEU A 172 -5.79 -9.94 -5.61
C LEU A 172 -4.39 -9.35 -5.87
N ILE A 173 -3.65 -8.96 -4.83
CA ILE A 173 -2.25 -8.51 -4.95
C ILE A 173 -1.40 -9.64 -5.53
N ALA A 174 -1.47 -10.83 -4.94
CA ALA A 174 -0.74 -12.01 -5.43
C ALA A 174 -1.11 -12.35 -6.89
N GLU A 175 -2.41 -12.35 -7.21
CA GLU A 175 -2.90 -12.62 -8.57
C GLU A 175 -2.49 -11.55 -9.59
N ALA A 176 -2.48 -10.27 -9.19
CA ALA A 176 -1.99 -9.18 -10.02
C ALA A 176 -0.50 -9.32 -10.37
N ARG A 177 0.24 -10.17 -9.67
CA ARG A 177 1.65 -10.51 -9.92
C ARG A 177 1.86 -11.88 -10.53
N GLY A 178 0.78 -12.52 -11.01
CA GLY A 178 0.84 -13.84 -11.65
C GLY A 178 1.13 -14.97 -10.67
N VAL A 179 0.97 -14.75 -9.36
CA VAL A 179 1.02 -15.82 -8.36
C VAL A 179 -0.35 -16.48 -8.34
N THR A 180 -0.39 -17.79 -8.57
CA THR A 180 -1.63 -18.56 -8.49
C THR A 180 -2.08 -18.64 -7.04
N VAL A 181 -3.14 -17.92 -6.68
CA VAL A 181 -3.75 -18.06 -5.35
C VAL A 181 -4.70 -19.25 -5.38
N ARG A 182 -4.42 -20.28 -4.57
CA ARG A 182 -5.36 -21.39 -4.40
C ARG A 182 -6.59 -20.87 -3.66
N ALA A 183 -7.76 -21.09 -4.26
CA ALA A 183 -9.07 -20.83 -3.67
C ALA A 183 -9.35 -21.77 -2.49
#